data_AF-A0A7S2HI08-F1
#
_entry.id   AF-A0A7S2HI08-F1
#
_cell.length_a   1.000
_cell.length_b   1.000
_cell.length_c   1.000
_cell.angle_alpha   90.00
_cell.angle_beta   90.00
_cell.angle_gamma   90.00
#
_symmetry.space_group_name_H-M   'P 1'
#
loop_
_entity.id
_entity.type
_entity.pdbx_description
1 polymer ?
#
loop_
_entity_poly.entity_id
_entity_poly.type
_entity_poly.pdbx_seq_one_letter_code
_entity_poly.pdbx_strand_id
1 'polypeptide(L)'
;FNTKGNITGIVSERDYVNKIALLGRKSSETKVKEISTKASNLVTASPKDSVDACMYKMLSKDVRHLPLLEDESGKVVGMLSIKDLVKAAVAEKEKTIKILSDFALGKGGHFGSE
;
A
#
# COMPACT_ATOMS: atom_id res chain seq x y z
N PHE A 1 -5.40 -8.10 -15.60
CA PHE A 1 -5.57 -9.54 -15.34
C PHE A 1 -5.62 -10.30 -16.66
N ASN A 2 -5.22 -11.57 -16.68
CA ASN A 2 -5.43 -12.45 -17.84
C ASN A 2 -6.83 -13.08 -17.80
N THR A 3 -7.15 -13.91 -18.80
CA THR A 3 -8.45 -14.62 -18.90
C THR A 3 -8.72 -15.59 -17.75
N LYS A 4 -7.70 -15.95 -16.96
CA LYS A 4 -7.80 -16.80 -15.76
C LYS A 4 -7.92 -15.99 -14.46
N GLY A 5 -7.93 -14.65 -14.54
CA GLY A 5 -7.99 -13.78 -13.35
C GLY A 5 -6.64 -13.52 -12.68
N ASN A 6 -5.52 -13.91 -13.28
CA ASN A 6 -4.19 -13.68 -12.70
C ASN A 6 -3.68 -12.28 -13.03
N ILE A 7 -3.00 -11.64 -12.09
CA ILE A 7 -2.37 -10.34 -12.33
C ILE A 7 -1.26 -10.46 -13.38
N THR A 8 -1.27 -9.55 -14.36
CA THR A 8 -0.29 -9.53 -15.46
C THR A 8 0.72 -8.39 -15.34
N GLY A 9 0.38 -7.38 -14.53
CA GLY A 9 1.18 -6.20 -14.29
C GLY A 9 0.35 -5.05 -13.76
N ILE A 10 1.02 -3.96 -13.43
CA ILE A 10 0.42 -2.73 -12.92
C ILE A 10 0.92 -1.55 -13.72
N VAL A 11 0.03 -0.59 -13.92
CA VAL A 11 0.34 0.74 -14.46
C VAL A 11 0.13 1.77 -13.36
N SER A 12 1.06 2.70 -13.28
CA SER A 12 0.97 3.90 -12.48
C SER A 12 0.93 5.15 -13.37
N GLU A 13 0.60 6.29 -12.79
CA GLU A 13 0.69 7.60 -13.44
C GLU A 13 2.10 7.85 -13.97
N ARG A 14 3.13 7.42 -13.23
CA ARG A 14 4.54 7.52 -13.62
C ARG A 14 4.83 6.73 -14.89
N ASP A 15 4.21 5.57 -15.07
CA ASP A 15 4.34 4.80 -16.32
C ASP A 15 3.72 5.54 -17.50
N TYR A 16 2.56 6.17 -17.30
CA TYR A 16 1.92 6.97 -18.34
C TYR A 16 2.79 8.17 -18.75
N VAL A 17 3.24 8.96 -17.77
CA VAL A 17 4.10 10.13 -18.02
C VAL A 17 5.37 9.70 -18.74
N ASN A 18 6.09 8.70 -18.21
CA ASN A 18 7.41 8.35 -18.73
C ASN A 18 7.39 7.55 -20.03
N LYS A 19 6.36 6.72 -20.25
CA LYS A 19 6.34 5.78 -21.38
C LYS A 19 5.35 6.17 -22.48
N ILE A 20 4.45 7.12 -22.22
CA ILE A 20 3.52 7.65 -23.22
C ILE A 20 3.82 9.11 -23.49
N ALA A 21 3.59 9.99 -22.51
CA ALA A 21 3.65 11.43 -22.71
C ALA A 21 5.06 11.90 -23.13
N LEU A 22 6.10 11.48 -22.41
CA LEU A 22 7.49 11.85 -22.71
C LEU A 22 8.02 11.24 -24.01
N LEU A 23 7.47 10.10 -24.44
CA LEU A 23 7.89 9.42 -25.67
C LEU A 23 7.04 9.81 -26.89
N GLY A 24 6.12 10.78 -26.74
CA GLY A 24 5.22 11.21 -27.81
C GLY A 24 4.28 10.11 -28.32
N ARG A 25 4.03 9.06 -27.53
CA ARG A 25 3.10 8.00 -27.92
C ARG A 25 1.67 8.47 -27.69
N LYS A 26 0.75 7.98 -28.53
CA LYS A 26 -0.69 8.17 -28.30
C LYS A 26 -1.21 7.10 -27.35
N SER A 27 -1.90 7.53 -26.29
CA SER A 27 -2.54 6.62 -25.33
C SER A 27 -3.60 5.73 -25.97
N SER A 28 -4.29 6.22 -27.02
CA SER A 28 -5.29 5.46 -27.77
C SER A 28 -4.70 4.29 -28.56
N GLU A 29 -3.42 4.34 -28.90
CA GLU A 29 -2.73 3.34 -29.73
C GLU A 29 -1.80 2.43 -28.90
N THR A 30 -1.51 2.80 -27.65
CA THR A 30 -0.58 2.08 -26.78
C THR A 30 -1.31 1.11 -25.87
N LYS A 31 -1.00 -0.20 -25.93
CA LYS A 31 -1.64 -1.18 -25.05
C LYS A 31 -1.07 -1.09 -23.63
N VAL A 32 -1.92 -1.25 -22.61
CA VAL A 32 -1.50 -1.24 -21.18
C VAL A 32 -0.33 -2.19 -20.90
N LYS A 33 -0.32 -3.38 -21.51
CA LYS A 33 0.74 -4.38 -21.34
C LYS A 33 2.14 -3.92 -21.78
N GLU A 34 2.21 -2.88 -22.62
CA GLU A 34 3.45 -2.31 -23.15
C GLU A 34 4.10 -1.35 -22.16
N ILE A 35 3.29 -0.70 -21.32
CA ILE A 35 3.76 0.28 -20.34
C ILE A 35 3.75 -0.24 -18.91
N SER A 36 3.00 -1.31 -18.62
CA SER A 36 2.88 -1.89 -17.28
C SER A 36 4.20 -2.48 -16.76
N THR A 37 4.45 -2.30 -15.47
CA THR A 37 5.41 -3.13 -14.72
C THR A 37 4.88 -4.56 -14.69
N LYS A 38 5.70 -5.51 -15.15
CA LYS A 38 5.32 -6.93 -15.29
C LYS A 38 5.09 -7.59 -13.93
N ALA A 39 4.21 -8.58 -13.89
CA ALA A 39 3.90 -9.36 -12.68
C ALA A 39 5.16 -9.88 -11.94
N SER A 40 6.18 -10.35 -12.69
CA SER A 40 7.45 -10.83 -12.13
C SER A 40 8.26 -9.79 -11.36
N ASN A 41 8.01 -8.51 -11.62
CA ASN A 41 8.75 -7.38 -11.06
C ASN A 41 7.88 -6.56 -10.11
N LEU A 42 6.68 -7.04 -9.76
CA LEU A 42 5.82 -6.36 -8.81
C LEU A 42 6.36 -6.53 -7.41
N VAL A 43 6.38 -5.42 -6.67
CA VAL A 43 6.56 -5.42 -5.23
C VAL A 43 5.19 -5.62 -4.61
N THR A 44 5.00 -6.68 -3.84
CA THR A 44 3.70 -7.08 -3.28
C THR A 44 3.75 -7.16 -1.76
N ALA A 45 2.56 -7.14 -1.16
CA ALA A 45 2.36 -7.34 0.27
C ALA A 45 1.42 -8.53 0.51
N SER A 46 1.57 -9.18 1.65
CA SER A 46 0.62 -10.17 2.16
C SER A 46 -0.29 -9.52 3.20
N PRO A 47 -1.55 -9.97 3.38
CA PRO A 47 -2.38 -9.60 4.53
C PRO A 47 -1.73 -9.90 5.89
N LYS A 48 -0.70 -10.75 5.92
CA LYS A 48 0.06 -11.09 7.13
C LYS A 48 1.25 -10.13 7.39
N ASP A 49 1.58 -9.27 6.43
CA ASP A 49 2.68 -8.32 6.60
C ASP A 49 2.30 -7.22 7.61
N SER A 50 3.26 -6.81 8.43
CA SER A 50 3.07 -5.65 9.31
C SER A 50 3.04 -4.34 8.50
N VAL A 51 2.48 -3.28 9.11
CA VAL A 51 2.44 -1.94 8.53
C VAL A 51 3.88 -1.44 8.27
N ASP A 52 4.81 -1.65 9.20
CA ASP A 52 6.21 -1.28 9.06
C ASP A 52 6.91 -2.01 7.92
N ALA A 53 6.65 -3.31 7.75
CA ALA A 53 7.19 -4.08 6.63
C ALA A 53 6.67 -3.55 5.28
N CYS A 54 5.38 -3.20 5.20
CA CYS A 54 4.80 -2.56 4.02
C CYS A 54 5.43 -1.18 3.75
N MET A 55 5.61 -0.36 4.77
CA MET A 55 6.28 0.95 4.66
C MET A 55 7.72 0.79 4.16
N TYR A 56 8.48 -0.16 4.72
CA TYR A 56 9.84 -0.44 4.30
C TYR A 56 9.92 -0.91 2.84
N LYS A 57 9.00 -1.80 2.40
CA LYS A 57 8.91 -2.22 0.99
C LYS A 57 8.65 -1.03 0.06
N MET A 58 7.75 -0.13 0.43
CA MET A 58 7.45 1.07 -0.37
C MET A 58 8.67 1.99 -0.50
N LEU A 59 9.35 2.27 0.62
CA LEU A 59 10.54 3.13 0.65
C LEU A 59 11.72 2.52 -0.11
N SER A 60 12.06 1.26 0.17
CA SER A 60 13.21 0.58 -0.42
C SER A 60 13.10 0.37 -1.93
N LYS A 61 11.87 0.35 -2.48
CA LYS A 61 11.62 0.13 -3.90
C LYS A 61 11.09 1.38 -4.61
N ASP A 62 10.98 2.51 -3.92
CA ASP A 62 10.39 3.77 -4.44
C ASP A 62 9.02 3.57 -5.12
N VAL A 63 8.16 2.80 -4.46
CA VAL A 63 6.79 2.53 -4.90
C VAL A 63 5.78 3.01 -3.86
N ARG A 64 4.62 3.48 -4.32
CA ARG A 64 3.57 4.05 -3.45
C ARG A 64 2.34 3.16 -3.32
N HIS A 65 2.33 2.03 -4.03
CA HIS A 65 1.22 1.08 -4.04
C HIS A 65 1.79 -0.33 -3.97
N LEU A 66 1.20 -1.16 -3.13
CA LEU A 66 1.51 -2.58 -2.97
C LEU A 66 0.24 -3.38 -3.24
N PRO A 67 0.23 -4.26 -4.25
CA PRO A 67 -0.85 -5.24 -4.41
C PRO A 67 -0.82 -6.22 -3.26
N LEU A 68 -1.98 -6.49 -2.68
CA LEU A 68 -2.14 -7.49 -1.65
C LEU A 68 -2.41 -8.84 -2.31
N LEU A 69 -1.53 -9.80 -2.07
CA LEU A 69 -1.69 -11.19 -2.50
C LEU A 69 -2.06 -12.06 -1.30
N GLU A 70 -3.10 -12.87 -1.45
CA GLU A 70 -3.55 -13.79 -0.39
C GLU A 70 -2.46 -14.82 -0.05
N ASP A 71 -1.81 -15.35 -1.09
CA ASP A 71 -0.81 -16.40 -1.04
C ASP A 71 0.09 -16.41 -2.31
N GLU A 72 0.92 -17.43 -2.45
CA GLU A 72 1.82 -17.64 -3.58
C GLU A 72 1.09 -17.93 -4.91
N SER A 73 -0.21 -18.24 -4.89
CA SER A 73 -1.00 -18.45 -6.11
C SER A 73 -1.18 -17.17 -6.93
N GLY A 74 -0.87 -16.00 -6.33
CA GLY A 74 -0.92 -14.71 -7.01
C GLY A 74 -2.33 -14.12 -7.08
N LYS A 75 -3.27 -14.63 -6.29
CA LYS A 75 -4.61 -14.05 -6.15
C LYS A 75 -4.53 -12.69 -5.47
N VAL A 76 -4.89 -11.65 -6.20
CA VAL A 76 -4.95 -10.28 -5.69
C VAL A 76 -6.23 -10.10 -4.89
N VAL A 77 -6.10 -9.73 -3.62
CA VAL A 77 -7.25 -9.46 -2.72
C VAL A 77 -7.47 -7.97 -2.49
N GLY A 78 -6.51 -7.13 -2.89
CA GLY A 78 -6.64 -5.69 -2.76
C GLY A 78 -5.39 -4.93 -3.18
N MET A 79 -5.39 -3.64 -2.89
CA MET A 79 -4.28 -2.74 -3.12
C MET A 79 -4.11 -1.84 -1.90
N LEU A 80 -2.88 -1.72 -1.44
CA LEU A 80 -2.49 -0.86 -0.34
C LEU A 80 -1.73 0.35 -0.89
N SER A 81 -2.15 1.55 -0.52
CA SER A 81 -1.46 2.78 -0.89
C SER A 81 -0.63 3.34 0.27
N ILE A 82 0.34 4.20 -0.05
CA ILE A 82 1.09 4.94 0.96
C ILE A 82 0.17 5.77 1.87
N LYS A 83 -0.96 6.27 1.35
CA LYS A 83 -1.93 7.05 2.14
C LYS A 83 -2.59 6.19 3.22
N ASP A 84 -2.85 4.91 2.93
CA ASP A 84 -3.42 3.97 3.89
C ASP A 84 -2.45 3.71 5.05
N LEU A 85 -1.16 3.54 4.73
CA LEU A 85 -0.11 3.36 5.72
C LEU A 85 0.06 4.60 6.61
N VAL A 86 0.07 5.79 6.01
CA VAL A 86 0.15 7.06 6.76
C VAL A 86 -1.07 7.22 7.67
N LYS A 87 -2.27 6.92 7.17
CA LYS A 87 -3.50 6.99 7.97
C LYS A 87 -3.44 6.05 9.18
N ALA A 88 -2.95 4.82 8.99
CA ALA A 88 -2.78 3.86 10.07
C ALA A 88 -1.76 4.35 11.11
N ALA A 89 -0.60 4.86 10.66
CA ALA A 89 0.44 5.38 11.54
C ALA A 89 -0.03 6.59 12.37
N VAL A 90 -0.77 7.53 11.76
CA VAL A 90 -1.34 8.68 12.48
C VAL A 90 -2.34 8.22 13.54
N ALA A 91 -3.25 7.31 13.19
CA ALA A 91 -4.24 6.78 14.12
C ALA A 91 -3.60 6.06 15.33
N GLU A 92 -2.51 5.32 15.10
CA GLU A 92 -1.75 4.69 16.19
C GLU A 92 -1.11 5.72 17.11
N LYS A 93 -0.49 6.77 16.56
CA LYS A 93 0.11 7.86 17.35
C LYS A 93 -0.93 8.62 18.17
N GLU A 94 -2.08 8.96 17.58
CA GLU A 94 -3.19 9.59 18.29
C GLU A 94 -3.68 8.73 19.47
N LYS A 95 -3.78 7.42 19.26
CA LYS A 95 -4.14 6.47 20.32
C LYS A 95 -3.12 6.46 21.45
N THR A 96 -1.83 6.40 21.14
CA THR A 96 -0.76 6.46 22.15
C THR A 96 -0.79 7.77 22.93
N ILE A 97 -0.91 8.92 22.24
CA ILE A 97 -1.00 10.24 22.87
C ILE A 97 -2.19 10.30 23.82
N LYS A 98 -3.36 9.80 23.41
CA LYS A 98 -4.55 9.76 24.25
C LYS A 98 -4.30 8.95 25.52
N ILE A 99 -3.77 7.73 25.39
CA ILE A 99 -3.49 6.85 26.55
C ILE A 99 -2.54 7.53 27.55
N LEU A 100 -1.45 8.11 27.06
CA LEU A 100 -0.48 8.81 27.90
C LEU A 100 -1.08 10.06 28.55
N SER A 101 -1.94 10.78 27.84
CA SER A 101 -2.62 11.98 28.36
C SER A 101 -3.64 11.62 29.44
N ASP A 102 -4.43 10.56 29.23
CA ASP A 102 -5.41 10.08 30.21
C ASP A 102 -4.70 9.60 31.49
N PHE A 103 -3.57 8.90 31.36
CA PHE A 103 -2.73 8.51 32.49
C PHE A 103 -2.18 9.73 33.26
N ALA A 104 -1.60 10.70 32.57
CA ALA A 104 -1.05 11.92 33.20
C ALA A 104 -2.12 12.76 33.90
N LEU A 105 -3.34 12.78 33.38
CA LEU A 105 -4.48 13.50 33.96
C LEU A 105 -5.21 12.72 35.05
N GLY A 106 -4.74 11.51 35.41
CA GLY A 106 -5.40 10.65 36.40
C GLY A 106 -6.78 10.13 35.96
N LYS A 107 -7.16 10.30 34.69
CA LYS A 107 -8.41 9.81 34.11
C LYS A 107 -8.29 8.30 33.85
N GLY A 108 -8.31 7.52 34.93
CA GLY A 108 -8.16 6.06 34.88
C GLY A 108 -7.99 5.41 36.25
N GLY A 109 -7.66 6.20 37.27
CA GLY A 109 -7.64 5.75 38.66
C GLY A 109 -9.02 5.78 39.30
N HIS A 110 -9.93 4.89 38.91
CA HIS A 110 -10.96 4.45 39.85
C HIS A 110 -10.30 3.47 40.82
N PHE A 111 -9.60 4.00 41.81
CA PHE A 111 -9.43 3.27 43.06
C PHE A 111 -10.78 3.35 43.75
N GLY A 112 -11.61 2.32 43.57
CA GLY A 112 -12.77 2.12 44.43
C GLY A 112 -12.26 1.94 45.86
N SER A 113 -12.30 3.01 46.64
CA SER A 113 -12.29 2.94 48.09
C SER A 113 -13.73 2.80 48.55
N GLU A 114 -14.00 1.64 49.15
CA GLU A 114 -15.14 1.25 49.99
C GLU A 114 -16.52 1.06 49.33
#